data_AF-A0A3M1FFX6-F1
#
_entry.id   AF-A0A3M1FFX6-F1
#
_cell.length_a   1.000
_cell.length_b   1.000
_cell.length_c   1.000
_cell.angle_alpha   90.00
_cell.angle_beta   90.00
_cell.angle_gamma   90.00
#
_symmetry.space_group_name_H-M   'P 1'
#
loop_
_entity.id
_entity.type
_entity.pdbx_description
1 polymer ?
#
loop_
_entity_poly.entity_id
_entity_poly.type
_entity_poly.pdbx_seq_one_letter_code
_entity_poly.pdbx_strand_id
1 'polypeptide(L)'
;LDVFYKDPSNNKIKWHGSVNDSTSVVLAVNYENTKGTGDQGNVRLLKEFQWNKTGLLGLKLDVNADSTSDMLNGVDDLRMRWGLSSGRVASLGNSSDTEEGTELLWGSGQTAIGTKDEDHRTYYGIVIKEPKGQSSSDRVKLMIPNDQVFANIVIKGKDATVSSGGTGYAPQQITPKTMLDTEVSDPTMYNLIVVGGPCANSLAESLFGVSCADWPYQDGEALVKMVDNGNKVAMLVAGTSAADTRRAAKAVASETHRAKFSGSEVVVKGTTDSDITVETA
;
A
#
# COMPACT_ATOMS: atom_id res chain seq x y z
N LEU A 1 -40.96 -9.45 -2.47
CA LEU A 1 -40.08 -10.22 -1.56
C LEU A 1 -39.68 -9.29 -0.43
N ASP A 2 -40.00 -9.59 0.82
CA ASP A 2 -39.57 -8.75 1.94
C ASP A 2 -38.14 -9.09 2.36
N VAL A 3 -37.36 -8.06 2.64
CA VAL A 3 -35.97 -8.15 3.09
C VAL A 3 -35.97 -7.93 4.61
N PHE A 4 -35.34 -8.86 5.31
CA PHE A 4 -35.15 -8.80 6.75
C PHE A 4 -33.66 -8.98 7.08
N TYR A 5 -33.22 -8.38 8.18
CA TYR A 5 -31.86 -8.55 8.70
C TYR A 5 -31.88 -8.81 10.21
N LYS A 6 -30.85 -9.50 10.73
CA LYS A 6 -30.66 -9.69 12.17
C LYS A 6 -29.72 -8.62 12.69
N ASP A 7 -30.21 -7.77 13.60
CA ASP A 7 -29.42 -6.71 14.23
C ASP A 7 -28.51 -7.33 15.31
N PRO A 8 -27.18 -7.25 15.18
CA PRO A 8 -26.27 -7.88 16.14
C PRO A 8 -26.31 -7.21 17.53
N SER A 9 -26.75 -5.95 17.63
CA SER A 9 -26.80 -5.23 18.91
C SER A 9 -27.86 -5.78 19.87
N ASN A 10 -28.92 -6.39 19.33
CA ASN A 10 -30.07 -6.87 20.12
C ASN A 10 -30.56 -8.26 19.69
N ASN A 11 -29.90 -8.89 18.72
CA ASN A 11 -30.24 -10.19 18.13
C ASN A 11 -31.66 -10.31 17.54
N LYS A 12 -32.36 -9.20 17.27
CA LYS A 12 -33.72 -9.22 16.69
C LYS A 12 -33.68 -9.17 15.18
N ILE A 13 -34.65 -9.86 14.55
CA ILE A 13 -34.91 -9.73 13.13
C ILE A 13 -35.71 -8.44 12.90
N LYS A 14 -35.24 -7.59 11.99
CA LYS A 14 -35.85 -6.32 11.59
C LYS A 14 -36.20 -6.36 10.10
N TRP A 15 -37.34 -5.79 9.74
CA TRP A 15 -37.71 -5.58 8.34
C TRP A 15 -36.93 -4.38 7.79
N HIS A 16 -36.34 -4.54 6.61
CA HIS A 16 -35.61 -3.49 5.91
C HIS A 16 -36.48 -2.84 4.81
N GLY A 17 -37.21 -3.66 4.04
CA GLY A 17 -37.98 -3.18 2.90
C GLY A 17 -38.57 -4.32 2.09
N SER A 18 -39.26 -3.99 0.99
CA SER A 18 -39.81 -4.97 0.04
C SER A 18 -39.20 -4.76 -1.34
N VAL A 19 -38.76 -5.85 -1.97
CA VAL A 19 -38.45 -5.90 -3.40
C VAL A 19 -39.76 -5.86 -4.20
N ASN A 20 -39.96 -4.77 -4.93
CA ASN A 20 -41.00 -4.63 -5.94
C ASN A 20 -40.37 -4.41 -7.33
N ASP A 21 -41.19 -4.42 -8.40
CA ASP A 21 -40.69 -4.30 -9.78
C ASP A 21 -40.20 -2.89 -10.17
N SER A 22 -40.35 -1.90 -9.30
CA SER A 22 -40.00 -0.50 -9.58
C SER A 22 -38.66 -0.04 -8.99
N THR A 23 -38.05 -0.79 -8.07
CA THR A 23 -36.80 -0.38 -7.40
C THR A 23 -35.62 -1.25 -7.82
N SER A 24 -34.55 -0.62 -8.33
CA SER A 24 -33.30 -1.32 -8.65
C SER A 24 -32.48 -1.67 -7.40
N VAL A 25 -32.59 -0.87 -6.33
CA VAL A 25 -31.89 -1.12 -5.06
C VAL A 25 -32.81 -1.91 -4.13
N VAL A 26 -32.36 -3.08 -3.69
CA VAL A 26 -33.10 -4.01 -2.84
C VAL A 26 -32.71 -3.88 -1.38
N LEU A 27 -31.41 -3.70 -1.12
CA LEU A 27 -30.84 -3.53 0.21
C LEU A 27 -29.55 -2.72 0.07
N ALA A 28 -29.39 -1.65 0.82
CA ALA A 28 -28.07 -1.06 1.01
C ALA A 28 -27.37 -1.82 2.15
N VAL A 29 -26.22 -2.44 1.88
CA VAL A 29 -25.46 -3.12 2.93
C VAL A 29 -24.63 -2.07 3.65
N ASN A 30 -25.28 -1.34 4.56
CA ASN A 30 -24.62 -0.34 5.39
C ASN A 30 -24.18 -0.95 6.74
N TYR A 31 -23.53 -2.11 6.68
CA TYR A 31 -22.94 -2.74 7.87
C TYR A 31 -21.64 -2.00 8.20
N GLU A 32 -21.60 -1.34 9.36
CA GLU A 32 -20.41 -0.66 9.91
C GLU A 32 -19.78 0.44 9.03
N ASN A 33 -20.60 1.20 8.28
CA ASN A 33 -20.15 2.44 7.63
C ASN A 33 -19.05 2.20 6.57
N THR A 34 -19.30 1.30 5.59
CA THR A 34 -18.52 1.29 4.34
C THR A 34 -18.45 2.74 3.86
N LYS A 35 -17.25 3.35 3.84
CA LYS A 35 -17.04 4.81 3.77
C LYS A 35 -17.35 5.40 2.39
N GLY A 36 -18.54 5.14 1.87
CA GLY A 36 -18.99 5.67 0.60
C GLY A 36 -19.28 7.16 0.70
N THR A 37 -18.92 7.88 -0.35
CA THR A 37 -19.13 9.33 -0.49
C THR A 37 -20.55 9.69 -0.97
N GLY A 38 -21.48 8.73 -1.03
CA GLY A 38 -22.87 8.92 -1.46
C GLY A 38 -23.92 8.32 -0.52
N ASP A 39 -25.17 8.72 -0.70
CA ASP A 39 -26.33 8.44 0.20
C ASP A 39 -26.63 6.96 0.48
N GLN A 40 -25.99 6.02 -0.23
CA GLN A 40 -26.28 4.59 -0.19
C GLN A 40 -25.08 3.69 0.13
N GLY A 41 -23.90 4.27 0.40
CA GLY A 41 -22.66 3.52 0.68
C GLY A 41 -22.05 2.83 -0.54
N ASN A 42 -20.91 2.17 -0.33
CA ASN A 42 -20.13 1.54 -1.40
C ASN A 42 -20.65 0.16 -1.83
N VAL A 43 -21.32 -0.55 -0.93
CA VAL A 43 -21.79 -1.92 -1.16
C VAL A 43 -23.32 -1.97 -1.13
N ARG A 44 -23.93 -2.26 -2.29
CA ARG A 44 -25.38 -2.22 -2.48
C ARG A 44 -25.86 -3.52 -3.08
N LEU A 45 -26.93 -4.10 -2.57
CA LEU A 45 -27.61 -5.21 -3.21
C LEU A 45 -28.72 -4.65 -4.10
N LEU A 46 -28.56 -4.87 -5.41
CA LEU A 46 -29.48 -4.48 -6.46
C LEU A 46 -30.22 -5.70 -7.00
N LYS A 47 -31.43 -5.49 -7.49
CA LYS A 47 -32.09 -6.44 -8.38
C LYS A 47 -31.51 -6.25 -9.78
N GLU A 48 -30.97 -7.31 -10.37
CA GLU A 48 -30.49 -7.31 -11.75
C GLU A 48 -31.47 -8.12 -12.60
N PHE A 49 -32.22 -7.44 -13.48
CA PHE A 49 -33.13 -8.11 -14.40
C PHE A 49 -32.33 -8.72 -15.56
N GLN A 50 -32.19 -10.05 -15.59
CA GLN A 50 -31.88 -10.76 -16.82
C GLN A 50 -33.18 -10.97 -17.59
N TRP A 51 -33.30 -10.29 -18.74
CA TRP A 51 -34.28 -10.58 -19.77
C TRP A 51 -34.17 -12.07 -20.16
N ASN A 52 -35.32 -12.78 -20.21
CA ASN A 52 -35.56 -13.97 -21.05
C ASN A 52 -35.60 -15.37 -20.41
N LYS A 53 -35.65 -15.55 -19.08
CA LYS A 53 -35.99 -16.88 -18.50
C LYS A 53 -36.99 -16.78 -17.34
N THR A 54 -38.20 -17.27 -17.57
CA THR A 54 -39.15 -17.59 -16.51
C THR A 54 -38.47 -18.46 -15.46
N GLY A 55 -38.48 -18.03 -14.20
CA GLY A 55 -37.99 -18.86 -13.09
C GLY A 55 -36.63 -18.52 -12.49
N LEU A 56 -36.00 -17.39 -12.82
CA LEU A 56 -34.78 -16.91 -12.16
C LEU A 56 -34.93 -15.47 -11.62
N LEU A 57 -34.32 -15.21 -10.46
CA LEU A 57 -34.13 -13.89 -9.86
C LEU A 57 -32.64 -13.55 -9.86
N GLY A 58 -32.25 -12.49 -10.57
CA GLY A 58 -30.90 -11.94 -10.51
C GLY A 58 -30.77 -10.93 -9.38
N LEU A 59 -29.76 -11.11 -8.53
CA LEU A 59 -29.31 -10.13 -7.55
C LEU A 59 -27.87 -9.74 -7.85
N LYS A 60 -27.55 -8.46 -7.73
CA LYS A 60 -26.21 -7.94 -7.93
C LYS A 60 -25.77 -7.20 -6.68
N LEU A 61 -24.71 -7.68 -6.05
CA LEU A 61 -23.95 -6.87 -5.13
C LEU A 61 -23.11 -5.90 -5.96
N ASP A 62 -23.59 -4.67 -6.05
CA ASP A 62 -22.93 -3.53 -6.66
C ASP A 62 -21.88 -2.98 -5.69
N VAL A 63 -20.62 -3.06 -6.10
CA VAL A 63 -19.46 -2.73 -5.25
C VAL A 63 -18.69 -1.58 -5.89
N ASN A 64 -18.71 -0.44 -5.21
CA ASN A 64 -17.98 0.76 -5.61
C ASN A 64 -16.79 0.97 -4.68
N ALA A 65 -15.70 1.51 -5.22
CA ALA A 65 -14.59 1.98 -4.40
C ALA A 65 -14.91 3.35 -3.79
N ASP A 66 -14.08 3.79 -2.83
CA ASP A 66 -14.18 5.11 -2.22
C ASP A 66 -14.01 6.23 -3.25
N SER A 67 -13.20 5.99 -4.30
CA SER A 67 -13.04 6.87 -5.45
C SER A 67 -13.02 6.11 -6.78
N THR A 68 -13.42 6.78 -7.86
CA THR A 68 -13.34 6.21 -9.23
C THR A 68 -11.90 6.01 -9.72
N SER A 69 -10.92 6.62 -9.06
CA SER A 69 -9.49 6.39 -9.32
C SER A 69 -8.98 5.09 -8.72
N ASP A 70 -9.58 4.62 -7.62
CA ASP A 70 -9.20 3.35 -7.00
C ASP A 70 -9.79 2.17 -7.76
N MET A 71 -11.04 2.32 -8.25
CA MET A 71 -11.71 1.31 -9.05
C MET A 71 -12.87 1.92 -9.85
N LEU A 72 -13.01 1.50 -11.12
CA LEU A 72 -14.17 1.87 -11.93
C LEU A 72 -15.42 1.12 -11.44
N ASN A 73 -16.57 1.79 -11.53
CA ASN A 73 -17.87 1.17 -11.20
C ASN A 73 -18.10 -0.10 -12.05
N GLY A 74 -18.67 -1.14 -11.42
CA GLY A 74 -19.04 -2.40 -12.07
C GLY A 74 -17.89 -3.40 -12.24
N VAL A 75 -16.65 -3.00 -11.95
CA VAL A 75 -15.47 -3.87 -12.07
C VAL A 75 -15.45 -4.97 -11.03
N ASP A 76 -16.08 -4.75 -9.87
CA ASP A 76 -16.03 -5.64 -8.71
C ASP A 76 -17.40 -6.15 -8.27
N ASP A 77 -18.41 -5.95 -9.11
CA ASP A 77 -19.77 -6.43 -8.84
C ASP A 77 -19.81 -7.96 -8.70
N LEU A 78 -20.57 -8.45 -7.74
CA LEU A 78 -20.90 -9.86 -7.60
C LEU A 78 -22.35 -10.10 -8.02
N ARG A 79 -22.55 -10.91 -9.05
CA ARG A 79 -23.87 -11.30 -9.54
C ARG A 79 -24.23 -12.68 -9.03
N MET A 80 -25.46 -12.81 -8.55
CA MET A 80 -26.03 -14.00 -7.96
C MET A 80 -27.32 -14.35 -8.71
N ARG A 81 -27.49 -15.59 -9.12
CA ARG A 81 -28.72 -16.08 -9.75
C ARG A 81 -29.44 -17.00 -8.78
N TRP A 82 -30.73 -16.74 -8.57
CA TRP A 82 -31.56 -17.50 -7.65
C TRP A 82 -32.72 -18.14 -8.40
N GLY A 83 -32.85 -19.46 -8.30
CA GLY A 83 -33.97 -20.21 -8.83
C GLY A 83 -35.28 -19.83 -8.14
N LEU A 84 -36.35 -19.69 -8.93
CA LEU A 84 -37.69 -19.46 -8.44
C LEU A 84 -38.58 -20.67 -8.72
N SER A 85 -39.27 -21.17 -7.68
CA SER A 85 -40.33 -22.16 -7.79
C SER A 85 -41.61 -21.61 -7.19
N SER A 86 -42.70 -21.62 -7.96
CA SER A 86 -44.00 -21.08 -7.53
C SER A 86 -43.91 -19.64 -6.96
N GLY A 87 -43.06 -18.81 -7.55
CA GLY A 87 -42.84 -17.42 -7.13
C GLY A 87 -42.01 -17.24 -5.86
N ARG A 88 -41.37 -18.30 -5.36
CA ARG A 88 -40.49 -18.27 -4.18
C ARG A 88 -39.06 -18.62 -4.57
N VAL A 89 -38.08 -18.05 -3.88
CA VAL A 89 -36.67 -18.48 -4.00
C VAL A 89 -36.58 -19.93 -3.56
N ALA A 90 -36.01 -20.76 -4.42
CA ALA A 90 -35.93 -22.21 -4.27
C ALA A 90 -34.49 -22.73 -4.27
N SER A 91 -33.58 -22.06 -4.97
CA SER A 91 -32.17 -22.47 -5.09
C SER A 91 -31.27 -21.27 -5.40
N LEU A 92 -29.97 -21.41 -5.16
CA LEU A 92 -28.95 -20.65 -5.86
C LEU A 92 -28.68 -21.40 -7.17
N GLY A 93 -28.71 -20.69 -8.31
CA GLY A 93 -28.67 -21.33 -9.62
C GLY A 93 -29.99 -22.03 -10.00
N ASN A 94 -29.91 -22.94 -10.97
CA ASN A 94 -31.06 -23.65 -11.52
C ASN A 94 -31.48 -24.86 -10.68
N SER A 95 -30.54 -25.45 -9.94
CA SER A 95 -30.72 -26.72 -9.24
C SER A 95 -30.54 -26.51 -7.73
N SER A 96 -31.49 -26.99 -6.92
CA SER A 96 -31.40 -26.98 -5.46
C SER A 96 -30.19 -27.76 -4.98
N ASP A 97 -29.56 -27.29 -3.91
CA ASP A 97 -28.50 -27.98 -3.17
C ASP A 97 -27.35 -28.49 -4.08
N THR A 98 -27.04 -27.76 -5.16
CA THR A 98 -26.04 -28.15 -6.15
C THR A 98 -25.22 -26.94 -6.57
N GLU A 99 -23.90 -27.04 -6.53
CA GLU A 99 -23.05 -25.97 -7.07
C GLU A 99 -23.16 -25.85 -8.59
N GLU A 100 -23.22 -24.61 -9.09
CA GLU A 100 -23.25 -24.33 -10.53
C GLU A 100 -22.36 -23.14 -10.85
N GLY A 101 -21.47 -23.29 -11.85
CA GLY A 101 -20.47 -22.24 -12.12
C GLY A 101 -21.10 -20.87 -12.42
N THR A 102 -22.27 -20.84 -13.04
CA THR A 102 -22.91 -19.60 -13.51
C THR A 102 -23.88 -18.96 -12.50
N GLU A 103 -24.01 -19.52 -11.30
CA GLU A 103 -24.88 -18.97 -10.26
C GLU A 103 -24.23 -17.78 -9.55
N LEU A 104 -22.89 -17.77 -9.46
CA LEU A 104 -22.06 -16.69 -8.91
C LEU A 104 -21.06 -16.23 -9.96
N LEU A 105 -21.17 -14.96 -10.35
CA LEU A 105 -20.32 -14.33 -11.36
C LEU A 105 -19.70 -13.07 -10.78
N TRP A 106 -18.37 -12.97 -10.80
CA TRP A 106 -17.65 -11.81 -10.29
C TRP A 106 -17.07 -10.93 -11.40
N GLY A 107 -17.14 -9.63 -11.16
CA GLY A 107 -16.54 -8.56 -11.93
C GLY A 107 -17.19 -8.29 -13.28
N SER A 108 -16.63 -7.33 -14.02
CA SER A 108 -17.12 -6.90 -15.33
C SER A 108 -17.06 -8.01 -16.39
N GLY A 109 -16.08 -8.91 -16.27
CA GLY A 109 -15.93 -10.08 -17.12
C GLY A 109 -16.87 -11.25 -16.78
N GLN A 110 -17.71 -11.12 -15.75
CA GLN A 110 -18.62 -12.16 -15.28
C GLN A 110 -17.91 -13.51 -15.08
N THR A 111 -16.81 -13.50 -14.35
CA THR A 111 -16.02 -14.70 -14.09
C THR A 111 -16.80 -15.64 -13.17
N ALA A 112 -17.05 -16.86 -13.64
CA ALA A 112 -17.73 -17.91 -12.88
C ALA A 112 -16.92 -18.36 -11.67
N ILE A 113 -17.49 -18.21 -10.48
CA ILE A 113 -16.86 -18.58 -9.21
C ILE A 113 -17.70 -19.55 -8.37
N GLY A 114 -18.91 -19.90 -8.79
CA GLY A 114 -19.84 -20.75 -8.02
C GLY A 114 -19.28 -22.13 -7.66
N THR A 115 -18.38 -22.68 -8.48
CA THR A 115 -17.78 -24.02 -8.26
C THR A 115 -16.36 -23.97 -7.69
N LYS A 116 -15.91 -22.82 -7.19
CA LYS A 116 -14.56 -22.67 -6.63
C LYS A 116 -14.53 -23.13 -5.18
N ASP A 117 -13.50 -23.91 -4.85
CA ASP A 117 -13.35 -24.53 -3.52
C ASP A 117 -12.70 -23.55 -2.53
N GLU A 118 -11.92 -22.59 -3.04
CA GLU A 118 -11.18 -21.61 -2.26
C GLU A 118 -11.95 -20.32 -1.96
N ASP A 119 -11.55 -19.65 -0.87
CA ASP A 119 -12.00 -18.30 -0.59
C ASP A 119 -11.48 -17.33 -1.66
N HIS A 120 -12.36 -16.50 -2.19
CA HIS A 120 -11.99 -15.46 -3.15
C HIS A 120 -12.11 -14.08 -2.53
N ARG A 121 -11.11 -13.23 -2.79
CA ARG A 121 -11.15 -11.81 -2.39
C ARG A 121 -11.35 -10.95 -3.63
N THR A 122 -12.35 -10.08 -3.55
CA THR A 122 -12.69 -9.05 -4.53
C THR A 122 -11.69 -7.88 -4.47
N TYR A 123 -11.74 -6.96 -5.44
CA TYR A 123 -10.86 -5.78 -5.45
C TYR A 123 -11.13 -4.80 -4.30
N TYR A 124 -12.38 -4.69 -3.85
CA TYR A 124 -12.75 -3.91 -2.67
C TYR A 124 -12.24 -4.55 -1.36
N GLY A 125 -11.98 -5.86 -1.38
CA GLY A 125 -11.54 -6.61 -0.21
C GLY A 125 -12.61 -7.50 0.43
N ILE A 126 -13.83 -7.56 -0.14
CA ILE A 126 -14.87 -8.53 0.26
C ILE A 126 -14.33 -9.94 0.02
N VAL A 127 -14.46 -10.80 1.03
CA VAL A 127 -14.14 -12.24 0.91
C VAL A 127 -15.42 -13.03 0.68
N ILE A 128 -15.46 -13.75 -0.44
CA ILE A 128 -16.48 -14.73 -0.80
C ILE A 128 -16.02 -16.06 -0.24
N LYS A 129 -16.71 -16.55 0.79
CA LYS A 129 -16.29 -17.72 1.58
C LYS A 129 -16.77 -19.01 0.95
N GLU A 130 -15.83 -19.92 0.67
CA GLU A 130 -16.07 -21.29 0.20
C GLU A 130 -17.22 -21.38 -0.84
N PRO A 131 -17.13 -20.70 -2.00
CA PRO A 131 -18.26 -20.52 -2.91
C PRO A 131 -18.99 -21.83 -3.22
N LYS A 132 -18.27 -22.87 -3.61
CA LYS A 132 -18.84 -24.19 -3.92
C LYS A 132 -19.59 -24.83 -2.74
N GLY A 133 -19.00 -24.77 -1.56
CA GLY A 133 -19.59 -25.35 -0.35
C GLY A 133 -20.85 -24.60 0.09
N GLN A 134 -20.88 -23.28 -0.08
CA GLN A 134 -22.07 -22.48 0.24
C GLN A 134 -23.14 -22.62 -0.85
N SER A 135 -22.74 -22.65 -2.12
CA SER A 135 -23.62 -22.82 -3.27
C SER A 135 -24.39 -24.15 -3.24
N SER A 136 -23.71 -25.26 -2.94
CA SER A 136 -24.35 -26.56 -2.75
C SER A 136 -25.31 -26.62 -1.55
N SER A 137 -25.41 -25.54 -0.76
CA SER A 137 -26.40 -25.34 0.30
C SER A 137 -27.31 -24.13 0.03
N ASP A 138 -27.37 -23.67 -1.23
CA ASP A 138 -28.14 -22.51 -1.71
C ASP A 138 -27.85 -21.22 -0.92
N ARG A 139 -26.56 -20.96 -0.63
CA ARG A 139 -26.11 -19.82 0.19
C ARG A 139 -24.97 -19.06 -0.46
N VAL A 140 -24.91 -17.77 -0.15
CA VAL A 140 -23.77 -16.92 -0.44
C VAL A 140 -23.28 -16.33 0.88
N LYS A 141 -22.02 -16.60 1.23
CA LYS A 141 -21.41 -16.11 2.48
C LYS A 141 -20.32 -15.11 2.16
N LEU A 142 -20.50 -13.89 2.66
CA LEU A 142 -19.61 -12.77 2.40
C LEU A 142 -19.03 -12.24 3.71
N MET A 143 -17.74 -11.96 3.73
CA MET A 143 -17.13 -11.09 4.73
C MET A 143 -16.87 -9.75 4.07
N ILE A 144 -17.64 -8.74 4.46
CA ILE A 144 -17.56 -7.38 3.90
C ILE A 144 -16.77 -6.52 4.90
N PRO A 145 -15.62 -5.95 4.51
CA PRO A 145 -14.87 -5.06 5.37
C PRO A 145 -15.61 -3.73 5.56
N ASN A 146 -15.33 -3.05 6.65
CA ASN A 146 -15.86 -1.71 6.94
C ASN A 146 -15.22 -0.61 6.08
N ASP A 147 -14.10 -0.88 5.44
CA ASP A 147 -13.36 0.04 4.57
C ASP A 147 -12.73 -0.73 3.40
N GLN A 148 -12.42 -0.04 2.30
CA GLN A 148 -11.76 -0.67 1.16
C GLN A 148 -10.37 -1.19 1.57
N VAL A 149 -10.06 -2.44 1.22
CA VAL A 149 -8.79 -3.08 1.58
C VAL A 149 -7.78 -2.95 0.45
N PHE A 150 -6.64 -2.32 0.72
CA PHE A 150 -5.54 -2.17 -0.23
C PHE A 150 -4.42 -3.18 0.06
N ALA A 151 -3.86 -3.76 -1.00
CA ALA A 151 -2.65 -4.57 -0.89
C ALA A 151 -1.42 -3.66 -0.92
N ASN A 152 -0.54 -3.80 0.07
CA ASN A 152 0.78 -3.17 0.01
C ASN A 152 1.73 -4.08 -0.78
N ILE A 153 1.97 -3.73 -2.05
CA ILE A 153 2.87 -4.48 -2.92
C ILE A 153 4.25 -3.85 -2.86
N VAL A 154 5.23 -4.61 -2.37
CA VAL A 154 6.64 -4.20 -2.36
C VAL A 154 7.44 -5.15 -3.25
N ILE A 155 7.98 -4.62 -4.34
CA ILE A 155 8.86 -5.37 -5.24
C ILE A 155 10.30 -5.09 -4.83
N LYS A 156 11.09 -6.14 -4.57
CA LYS A 156 12.47 -6.01 -4.09
C LYS A 156 13.44 -6.87 -4.90
N GLY A 157 14.69 -6.42 -4.93
CA GLY A 157 15.82 -7.25 -5.32
C GLY A 157 16.06 -8.38 -4.30
N LYS A 158 16.74 -9.44 -4.74
CA LYS A 158 16.93 -10.71 -4.04
C LYS A 158 17.41 -10.59 -2.58
N ASP A 159 18.16 -9.54 -2.25
CA ASP A 159 18.86 -9.41 -0.97
C ASP A 159 18.25 -8.36 -0.02
N ALA A 160 17.08 -7.79 -0.33
CA ALA A 160 16.47 -6.75 0.50
C ALA A 160 15.36 -7.31 1.43
N THR A 161 15.46 -7.03 2.73
CA THR A 161 14.46 -7.42 3.73
C THR A 161 13.37 -6.35 3.89
N VAL A 162 12.12 -6.77 4.11
CA VAL A 162 10.99 -5.88 4.47
C VAL A 162 10.83 -5.90 5.98
N SER A 163 11.08 -4.77 6.65
CA SER A 163 10.60 -4.55 8.01
C SER A 163 9.16 -4.03 7.94
N SER A 164 8.24 -4.65 8.68
CA SER A 164 6.87 -4.16 8.83
C SER A 164 6.88 -2.90 9.69
N GLY A 165 6.44 -1.77 9.15
CA GLY A 165 6.30 -0.52 9.93
C GLY A 165 6.36 0.79 9.15
N GLY A 166 6.75 0.79 7.87
CA GLY A 166 6.77 2.01 7.07
C GLY A 166 5.41 2.32 6.44
N THR A 167 4.77 3.43 6.84
CA THR A 167 3.82 4.15 5.99
C THR A 167 4.42 4.29 4.59
N GLY A 168 3.62 4.05 3.54
CA GLY A 168 4.08 4.07 2.16
C GLY A 168 4.93 5.30 1.85
N TYR A 169 6.22 5.09 1.61
CA TYR A 169 7.10 6.13 1.11
C TYR A 169 6.93 6.17 -0.40
N ALA A 170 6.24 7.18 -0.92
CA ALA A 170 6.55 7.65 -2.25
C ALA A 170 7.98 8.23 -2.17
N PRO A 171 8.99 7.68 -2.87
CA PRO A 171 10.30 8.30 -2.90
C PRO A 171 10.13 9.68 -3.54
N GLN A 172 10.06 10.73 -2.73
CA GLN A 172 10.17 12.08 -3.25
C GLN A 172 11.57 12.21 -3.83
N GLN A 173 11.63 12.58 -5.11
CA GLN A 173 12.87 13.01 -5.70
C GLN A 173 13.32 14.28 -4.97
N ILE A 174 14.36 14.15 -4.14
CA ILE A 174 14.98 15.29 -3.47
C ILE A 174 15.85 15.97 -4.53
N THR A 175 15.56 17.24 -4.83
CA THR A 175 16.50 18.09 -5.58
C THR A 175 17.48 18.69 -4.59
N PRO A 176 18.76 18.27 -4.56
CA PRO A 176 19.73 18.86 -3.65
C PRO A 176 19.97 20.32 -4.04
N LYS A 177 20.00 21.19 -3.04
CA LYS A 177 20.44 22.57 -3.21
C LYS A 177 21.92 22.66 -2.80
N THR A 178 22.77 23.04 -3.73
CA THR A 178 24.18 23.31 -3.45
C THR A 178 24.32 24.72 -2.90
N MET A 179 24.95 24.87 -1.75
CA MET A 179 25.15 26.15 -1.05
C MET A 179 26.58 26.22 -0.51
N LEU A 180 27.13 27.42 -0.42
CA LEU A 180 28.30 27.69 0.40
C LEU A 180 27.91 27.63 1.89
N ASP A 181 28.88 27.35 2.75
CA ASP A 181 28.68 27.37 4.21
C ASP A 181 28.13 28.72 4.70
N THR A 182 28.63 29.82 4.15
CA THR A 182 28.19 31.19 4.41
C THR A 182 26.76 31.51 3.95
N GLU A 183 26.17 30.69 3.07
CA GLU A 183 24.77 30.85 2.64
C GLU A 183 23.80 30.09 3.54
N VAL A 184 24.29 29.21 4.41
CA VAL A 184 23.47 28.43 5.35
C VAL A 184 23.31 29.23 6.65
N SER A 185 22.21 29.96 6.75
CA SER A 185 21.91 30.80 7.92
C SER A 185 21.64 30.00 9.20
N ASP A 186 20.99 28.84 9.08
CA ASP A 186 20.73 27.91 10.18
C ASP A 186 20.83 26.46 9.66
N PRO A 187 21.90 25.72 10.03
CA PRO A 187 22.12 24.36 9.57
C PRO A 187 21.12 23.34 10.14
N THR A 188 20.45 23.65 11.26
CA THR A 188 19.51 22.72 11.92
C THR A 188 18.21 22.52 11.12
N MET A 189 17.94 23.42 10.17
CA MET A 189 16.75 23.36 9.32
C MET A 189 16.85 22.34 8.18
N TYR A 190 18.02 21.72 7.95
CA TYR A 190 18.28 20.90 6.76
C TYR A 190 18.85 19.52 7.08
N ASN A 191 18.55 18.55 6.20
CA ASN A 191 19.41 17.39 6.07
C ASN A 191 20.61 17.84 5.24
N LEU A 192 21.82 17.61 5.75
CA LEU A 192 23.03 18.22 5.19
C LEU A 192 24.02 17.15 4.71
N ILE A 193 24.66 17.45 3.58
CA ILE A 193 25.92 16.84 3.19
C ILE A 193 26.95 17.96 3.18
N VAL A 194 27.79 17.99 4.22
CA VAL A 194 28.84 18.98 4.41
C VAL A 194 30.09 18.46 3.70
N VAL A 195 30.43 19.08 2.57
CA VAL A 195 31.61 18.70 1.78
C VAL A 195 32.76 19.65 2.09
N GLY A 196 33.92 19.07 2.41
CA GLY A 196 35.12 19.78 2.82
C GLY A 196 35.39 19.66 4.32
N GLY A 197 36.68 19.57 4.68
CA GLY A 197 37.12 19.54 6.08
C GLY A 197 37.00 20.89 6.78
N PRO A 198 37.27 20.92 8.10
CA PRO A 198 37.08 22.11 8.94
C PRO A 198 37.92 23.32 8.54
N CYS A 199 39.01 23.13 7.79
CA CYS A 199 39.79 24.24 7.23
C CYS A 199 39.11 24.93 6.04
N ALA A 200 38.18 24.26 5.37
CA ALA A 200 37.55 24.71 4.12
C ALA A 200 36.04 24.95 4.24
N ASN A 201 35.40 24.42 5.28
CA ASN A 201 33.97 24.54 5.51
C ASN A 201 33.70 24.72 7.01
N SER A 202 33.23 25.91 7.40
CA SER A 202 33.03 26.24 8.82
C SER A 202 31.95 25.39 9.50
N LEU A 203 31.02 24.81 8.72
CA LEU A 203 29.98 23.94 9.26
C LEU A 203 30.55 22.62 9.78
N ALA A 204 31.68 22.15 9.24
CA ALA A 204 32.31 20.90 9.66
C ALA A 204 32.67 20.93 11.15
N GLU A 205 33.26 22.04 11.63
CA GLU A 205 33.61 22.19 13.04
C GLU A 205 32.37 22.30 13.93
N SER A 206 31.42 23.16 13.55
CA SER A 206 30.21 23.41 14.35
C SER A 206 29.29 22.19 14.52
N LEU A 207 29.22 21.31 13.51
CA LEU A 207 28.30 20.16 13.51
C LEU A 207 28.97 18.86 13.92
N PHE A 208 30.26 18.67 13.61
CA PHE A 208 30.93 17.39 13.79
C PHE A 208 32.02 17.41 14.86
N GLY A 209 32.32 18.58 15.43
CA GLY A 209 33.32 18.74 16.49
C GLY A 209 34.75 18.47 16.01
N VAL A 210 35.02 18.64 14.72
CA VAL A 210 36.35 18.48 14.12
C VAL A 210 36.97 19.84 13.87
N SER A 211 38.16 20.12 14.39
CA SER A 211 38.85 21.39 14.17
C SER A 211 39.88 21.28 13.04
N CYS A 212 40.21 22.40 12.41
CA CYS A 212 41.29 22.43 11.41
C CYS A 212 42.66 22.14 12.02
N ALA A 213 42.89 22.58 13.27
CA ALA A 213 44.17 22.41 13.96
C ALA A 213 44.40 20.95 14.43
N ASP A 214 43.33 20.25 14.77
CA ASP A 214 43.38 18.89 15.34
C ASP A 214 42.97 17.82 14.32
N TRP A 215 43.03 18.13 13.02
CA TRP A 215 42.68 17.18 11.96
C TRP A 215 43.66 15.99 11.99
N PRO A 216 43.20 14.77 12.35
CA PRO A 216 44.11 13.67 12.67
C PRO A 216 44.56 12.88 11.44
N TYR A 217 43.97 13.13 10.27
CA TYR A 217 44.18 12.36 9.05
C TYR A 217 45.29 12.95 8.20
N GLN A 218 45.95 12.07 7.45
CA GLN A 218 47.06 12.43 6.57
C GLN A 218 46.61 12.54 5.11
N ASP A 219 47.52 12.97 4.23
CA ASP A 219 47.24 12.99 2.79
C ASP A 219 46.94 11.56 2.30
N GLY A 220 45.91 11.43 1.48
CA GLY A 220 45.38 10.12 1.09
C GLY A 220 44.28 9.57 2.00
N GLU A 221 43.93 10.28 3.07
CA GLU A 221 42.88 9.90 4.01
C GLU A 221 41.76 10.95 4.07
N ALA A 222 40.55 10.47 4.29
CA ALA A 222 39.36 11.29 4.43
C ALA A 222 38.37 10.68 5.41
N LEU A 223 37.64 11.53 6.10
CA LEU A 223 36.58 11.19 7.03
C LEU A 223 35.21 11.30 6.35
N VAL A 224 34.40 10.26 6.50
CA VAL A 224 32.95 10.35 6.31
C VAL A 224 32.26 10.04 7.62
N LYS A 225 31.49 11.01 8.13
CA LYS A 225 30.86 10.93 9.45
C LYS A 225 29.40 11.35 9.39
N MET A 226 28.52 10.64 10.06
CA MET A 226 27.12 11.01 10.24
C MET A 226 26.86 11.41 11.69
N VAL A 227 26.10 12.47 11.88
CA VAL A 227 25.64 12.95 13.19
C VAL A 227 24.17 13.31 13.13
N ASP A 228 23.53 13.25 14.29
CA ASP A 228 22.19 13.80 14.48
C ASP A 228 22.25 15.34 14.38
N ASN A 229 21.26 15.91 13.72
CA ASN A 229 21.07 17.35 13.56
C ASN A 229 19.64 17.72 14.00
N GLY A 230 19.33 17.47 15.27
CA GLY A 230 17.97 17.52 15.80
C GLY A 230 17.10 16.39 15.25
N ASN A 231 16.00 16.72 14.57
CA ASN A 231 15.14 15.74 13.88
C ASN A 231 15.62 15.40 12.45
N LYS A 232 16.85 15.78 12.11
CA LYS A 232 17.47 15.65 10.78
C LYS A 232 18.83 14.99 10.90
N VAL A 233 19.45 14.71 9.76
CA VAL A 233 20.79 14.11 9.71
C VAL A 233 21.77 15.00 8.97
N ALA A 234 23.02 15.01 9.43
CA ALA A 234 24.12 15.67 8.74
C ALA A 234 25.25 14.67 8.48
N MET A 235 25.78 14.68 7.26
CA MET A 235 26.92 13.86 6.85
C MET A 235 28.10 14.75 6.46
N LEU A 236 29.25 14.55 7.10
CA LEU A 236 30.53 15.14 6.72
C LEU A 236 31.19 14.29 5.66
N VAL A 237 31.75 14.93 4.63
CA VAL A 237 32.62 14.32 3.62
C VAL A 237 33.85 15.21 3.51
N ALA A 238 34.92 14.85 4.23
CA ALA A 238 36.06 15.72 4.44
C ALA A 238 37.37 14.96 4.25
N GLY A 239 38.17 15.37 3.26
CA GLY A 239 39.52 14.87 3.08
C GLY A 239 40.58 15.84 3.56
N THR A 240 41.78 15.32 3.84
CA THR A 240 42.95 16.13 4.22
C THR A 240 43.34 17.09 3.10
N SER A 241 43.24 16.64 1.84
CA SER A 241 43.38 17.48 0.65
C SER A 241 42.07 17.60 -0.17
N ALA A 242 42.07 18.51 -1.15
CA ALA A 242 40.97 18.62 -2.11
C ALA A 242 40.82 17.34 -2.95
N ALA A 243 41.91 16.63 -3.21
CA ALA A 243 41.89 15.35 -3.91
C ALA A 243 41.25 14.26 -3.03
N ASP A 244 41.58 14.23 -1.74
CA ASP A 244 41.01 13.29 -0.77
C ASP A 244 39.50 13.52 -0.60
N THR A 245 39.07 14.78 -0.51
CA THR A 245 37.65 15.15 -0.40
C THR A 245 36.86 14.65 -1.62
N ARG A 246 37.45 14.75 -2.82
CA ARG A 246 36.84 14.24 -4.06
C ARG A 246 36.72 12.71 -4.03
N ARG A 247 37.73 12.00 -3.52
CA ARG A 247 37.69 10.53 -3.38
C ARG A 247 36.64 10.10 -2.36
N ALA A 248 36.55 10.77 -1.22
CA ALA A 248 35.49 10.54 -0.23
C ALA A 248 34.09 10.76 -0.81
N ALA A 249 33.88 11.85 -1.57
CA ALA A 249 32.61 12.10 -2.24
C ALA A 249 32.26 11.01 -3.27
N LYS A 250 33.26 10.49 -4.00
CA LYS A 250 33.06 9.35 -4.91
C LYS A 250 32.72 8.06 -4.16
N ALA A 251 33.35 7.81 -3.01
CA ALA A 251 33.02 6.67 -2.16
C ALA A 251 31.55 6.75 -1.69
N VAL A 252 31.10 7.92 -1.25
CA VAL A 252 29.71 8.17 -0.86
C VAL A 252 28.73 7.99 -2.03
N ALA A 253 29.10 8.42 -3.24
CA ALA A 253 28.26 8.28 -4.43
C ALA A 253 28.24 6.84 -5.00
N SER A 254 29.23 6.01 -4.66
CA SER A 254 29.40 4.66 -5.20
C SER A 254 28.70 3.63 -4.34
N GLU A 255 27.81 2.83 -4.96
CA GLU A 255 27.12 1.73 -4.28
C GLU A 255 28.08 0.69 -3.69
N THR A 256 29.12 0.32 -4.43
CA THR A 256 30.13 -0.67 -4.01
C THR A 256 30.90 -0.22 -2.76
N HIS A 257 31.24 1.07 -2.67
CA HIS A 257 31.94 1.61 -1.51
C HIS A 257 30.99 1.81 -0.33
N ARG A 258 29.78 2.36 -0.57
CA ARG A 258 28.73 2.50 0.44
C ARG A 258 28.36 1.20 1.13
N ALA A 259 28.40 0.07 0.44
CA ALA A 259 28.16 -1.25 1.04
C ALA A 259 29.16 -1.61 2.16
N LYS A 260 30.31 -0.94 2.22
CA LYS A 260 31.33 -1.11 3.27
C LYS A 260 31.16 -0.11 4.43
N PHE A 261 30.23 0.84 4.32
CA PHE A 261 30.02 1.84 5.37
C PHE A 261 29.29 1.17 6.54
N SER A 262 29.86 1.26 7.73
CA SER A 262 29.30 0.67 8.95
C SER A 262 29.52 1.62 10.12
N GLY A 263 28.52 1.72 11.00
CA GLY A 263 28.53 2.68 12.10
C GLY A 263 28.24 4.13 11.64
N SER A 264 28.63 5.09 12.46
CA SER A 264 28.44 6.53 12.21
C SER A 264 29.66 7.21 11.59
N GLU A 265 30.79 6.50 11.43
CA GLU A 265 32.06 7.08 11.03
C GLU A 265 32.91 6.05 10.27
N VAL A 266 33.48 6.47 9.13
CA VAL A 266 34.41 5.66 8.34
C VAL A 266 35.55 6.51 7.80
N VAL A 267 36.70 5.87 7.62
CA VAL A 267 37.86 6.47 6.95
C VAL A 267 37.93 5.95 5.53
N VAL A 268 37.96 6.88 4.58
CA VAL A 268 38.20 6.61 3.16
C VAL A 268 39.69 6.83 2.89
N LYS A 269 40.35 5.82 2.33
CA LYS A 269 41.78 5.89 1.97
C LYS A 269 41.97 5.71 0.47
N GLY A 270 43.09 6.20 -0.04
CA GLY A 270 43.54 5.95 -1.41
C GLY A 270 44.38 7.12 -1.93
N THR A 271 45.11 6.89 -3.01
CA THR A 271 45.98 7.90 -3.65
C THR A 271 45.45 8.37 -5.00
N THR A 272 44.54 7.59 -5.60
CA THR A 272 43.92 7.80 -6.91
C THR A 272 42.42 7.51 -6.86
N ASP A 273 41.71 7.80 -7.95
CA ASP A 273 40.27 7.49 -8.03
C ASP A 273 39.97 5.98 -8.18
N SER A 274 40.99 5.16 -8.45
CA SER A 274 40.86 3.72 -8.72
C SER A 274 41.20 2.82 -7.53
N ASP A 275 41.88 3.33 -6.50
CA ASP A 275 42.35 2.59 -5.32
C ASP A 275 41.62 3.00 -4.03
N ILE A 276 40.37 3.46 -4.15
CA ILE A 276 39.56 3.88 -3.00
C ILE A 276 39.24 2.66 -2.11
N THR A 277 39.57 2.77 -0.83
CA THR A 277 39.18 1.81 0.22
C THR A 277 38.39 2.50 1.31
N VAL A 278 37.57 1.72 2.02
CA VAL A 278 36.72 2.20 3.13
C VAL A 278 36.97 1.30 4.31
N GLU A 279 37.32 1.92 5.43
CA GLU A 279 37.61 1.26 6.71
C GLU A 279 36.75 1.90 7.81
N THR A 280 36.51 1.14 8.88
CA THR A 280 35.89 1.73 10.08
C THR A 280 36.87 2.70 10.73
N ALA A 281 36.35 3.85 11.19
CA ALA A 281 37.15 4.89 11.84
C ALA A 281 37.52 4.52 13.28
#